data_AF-A0A7J6QWK6-F1
#
_entry.id   AF-A0A7J6QWK6-F1
#
_cell.length_a   1.000
_cell.length_b   1.000
_cell.length_c   1.000
_cell.angle_alpha   90.00
_cell.angle_beta   90.00
_cell.angle_gamma   90.00
#
_symmetry.space_group_name_H-M   'P 1'
#
loop_
_entity.id
_entity.type
_entity.pdbx_description
1 polymer ?
#
loop_
_entity_poly.entity_id
_entity_poly.type
_entity_poly.pdbx_seq_one_letter_code
_entity_poly.pdbx_strand_id
1 'polypeptide(L)'
;LTAMNGWPYQLWQQKYGYYQPVQFVFSQCIGIYFISSVWYWVASLFRQFALKKRTMHSVIRPAFIAGLFWTGGDVNALYGIDGMGYAAAYTLDAVGPVMISSLLSIFVYREIKEKKQRIIFALAFCLQLAGCLLVAIGE
;
A
#
# COMPACT_ATOMS: atom_id res chain seq x y z
N LEU A 1 1.27 2.07 -7.28
CA LEU A 1 -0.08 2.34 -6.73
C LEU A 1 -0.06 3.59 -5.84
N THR A 2 0.90 3.74 -4.94
CA THR A 2 0.97 4.90 -4.05
C THR A 2 1.36 6.23 -4.73
N ALA A 3 2.24 6.22 -5.74
CA ALA A 3 2.41 7.39 -6.64
C ALA A 3 1.09 7.82 -7.32
N MET A 4 0.19 6.86 -7.56
CA MET A 4 -1.10 7.12 -8.19
C MET A 4 -2.12 7.70 -7.22
N ASN A 5 -1.88 7.62 -5.90
CA ASN A 5 -2.74 8.24 -4.88
C ASN A 5 -2.24 9.64 -4.50
N GLY A 6 -0.93 9.85 -4.44
CA GLY A 6 -0.33 11.15 -4.09
C GLY A 6 -0.55 12.24 -5.15
N TRP A 7 -0.43 11.91 -6.44
CA TRP A 7 -0.61 12.89 -7.52
C TRP A 7 -2.05 13.44 -7.62
N PRO A 8 -3.12 12.61 -7.60
CA PRO A 8 -4.49 13.13 -7.57
C PRO A 8 -4.81 13.91 -6.31
N TYR A 9 -4.24 13.54 -5.16
CA TYR A 9 -4.43 14.29 -3.91
C TYR A 9 -3.87 15.72 -4.02
N GLN A 10 -2.69 15.89 -4.61
CA GLN A 10 -2.11 17.22 -4.84
C GLN A 10 -2.93 18.07 -5.80
N LEU A 11 -3.38 17.48 -6.91
CA LEU A 11 -4.27 18.17 -7.84
C LEU A 11 -5.61 18.54 -7.19
N TRP A 12 -6.11 17.67 -6.31
CA TRP A 12 -7.34 17.92 -5.56
C TRP A 12 -7.18 19.07 -4.56
N GLN A 13 -6.06 19.10 -3.81
CA GLN A 13 -5.71 20.22 -2.93
C GLN A 13 -5.55 21.53 -3.72
N GLN A 14 -4.92 21.51 -4.90
CA GLN A 14 -4.82 22.69 -5.76
C GLN A 14 -6.18 23.21 -6.23
N LYS A 15 -7.12 22.32 -6.52
CA LYS A 15 -8.43 22.67 -7.09
C LYS A 15 -9.45 23.12 -6.04
N TYR A 16 -9.46 22.50 -4.85
CA TYR A 16 -10.51 22.71 -3.85
C TYR A 16 -10.00 23.37 -2.55
N GLY A 17 -8.69 23.54 -2.37
CA GLY A 17 -8.07 24.09 -1.16
C GLY A 17 -7.57 23.00 -0.20
N TYR A 18 -7.13 23.41 0.99
CA TYR A 18 -6.60 22.47 1.99
C TYR A 18 -7.71 21.62 2.61
N TYR A 19 -7.64 20.32 2.37
CA TYR A 19 -8.49 19.32 2.99
C TYR A 19 -7.65 18.22 3.62
N GLN A 20 -8.17 17.60 4.67
CA GLN A 20 -7.43 16.55 5.38
C GLN A 20 -7.28 15.30 4.50
N PRO A 21 -6.10 14.65 4.50
CA PRO A 21 -5.82 13.42 3.76
C PRO A 21 -6.88 12.33 3.92
N VAL A 22 -7.43 12.20 5.13
CA VAL A 22 -8.43 11.20 5.50
C VAL A 22 -9.70 11.32 4.66
N GLN A 23 -10.11 12.54 4.28
CA GLN A 23 -11.32 12.75 3.48
C GLN A 23 -11.16 12.22 2.06
N PHE A 24 -9.97 12.40 1.49
CA PHE A 24 -9.64 11.88 0.17
C PHE A 24 -9.63 10.34 0.18
N VAL A 25 -8.93 9.73 1.14
CA VAL A 25 -8.88 8.27 1.27
C VAL A 25 -10.26 7.69 1.56
N PHE A 26 -11.07 8.35 2.39
CA PHE A 26 -12.43 7.92 2.69
C PHE A 26 -13.30 7.81 1.43
N SER A 27 -13.22 8.80 0.53
CA SER A 27 -13.90 8.74 -0.76
C SER A 27 -13.42 7.56 -1.61
N GLN A 28 -12.12 7.27 -1.62
CA GLN A 28 -11.56 6.13 -2.34
C GLN A 28 -12.05 4.80 -1.74
N CYS A 29 -12.09 4.67 -0.42
CA CYS A 29 -12.59 3.48 0.28
C CYS A 29 -14.06 3.19 -0.05
N ILE A 30 -14.92 4.21 -0.10
CA ILE A 30 -16.33 4.05 -0.50
C ILE A 30 -16.42 3.53 -1.93
N GLY A 31 -15.64 4.12 -2.86
CA GLY A 31 -15.60 3.68 -4.25
C GLY A 31 -15.19 2.22 -4.38
N ILE A 32 -14.11 1.81 -3.70
CA ILE A 32 -13.62 0.43 -3.68
C ILE A 32 -14.66 -0.52 -3.08
N TYR A 33 -15.31 -0.14 -1.98
CA TYR A 33 -16.35 -0.95 -1.34
C TYR A 33 -17.55 -1.18 -2.27
N PHE A 34 -18.00 -0.12 -2.96
CA PHE A 34 -19.12 -0.21 -3.89
C PHE A 34 -18.80 -1.11 -5.08
N ILE A 35 -17.65 -0.89 -5.73
CA ILE A 35 -17.19 -1.68 -6.88
C ILE A 35 -16.99 -3.15 -6.47
N SER A 36 -16.36 -3.40 -5.31
CA SER A 36 -16.14 -4.77 -4.82
C SER A 36 -17.45 -5.49 -4.54
N SER A 37 -18.45 -4.78 -4.01
CA SER A 37 -19.79 -5.34 -3.79
C SER A 37 -20.45 -5.70 -5.12
N VAL A 38 -20.49 -4.78 -6.08
CA VAL A 38 -21.07 -5.06 -7.41
C VAL A 38 -20.35 -6.23 -8.09
N TRP A 39 -19.01 -6.24 -8.06
CA TRP A 39 -18.22 -7.32 -8.63
C TRP A 39 -18.52 -8.67 -7.97
N TYR A 40 -18.64 -8.71 -6.64
CA TYR A 40 -18.98 -9.92 -5.92
C TYR A 40 -20.35 -10.47 -6.34
N TRP A 41 -21.35 -9.60 -6.49
CA TRP A 41 -22.68 -9.98 -6.96
C TRP A 41 -22.64 -10.53 -8.39
N VAL A 42 -21.98 -9.85 -9.31
CA VAL A 42 -21.83 -10.29 -10.72
C VAL A 42 -21.10 -11.63 -10.79
N ALA A 43 -19.97 -11.77 -10.10
CA ALA A 43 -19.17 -13.00 -10.09
C ALA A 43 -19.93 -14.18 -9.43
N SER A 44 -20.71 -13.91 -8.38
CA SER A 44 -21.55 -14.90 -7.71
C SER A 44 -22.69 -15.36 -8.62
N LEU A 45 -23.40 -14.43 -9.27
CA LEU A 45 -24.45 -14.75 -10.25
C LEU A 45 -23.88 -15.56 -11.41
N PHE A 46 -22.77 -15.13 -12.01
CA PHE A 46 -22.11 -15.85 -13.09
C PHE A 46 -21.69 -17.28 -12.66
N ARG A 47 -21.11 -17.45 -11.48
CA ARG A 47 -20.74 -18.78 -10.95
C ARG A 47 -21.95 -19.67 -10.68
N GLN A 48 -23.06 -19.11 -10.21
CA GLN A 48 -24.28 -19.88 -9.95
C GLN A 48 -24.95 -20.32 -11.25
N PHE A 49 -25.05 -19.43 -12.24
CA PHE A 49 -25.70 -19.73 -13.52
C PHE A 49 -24.83 -20.57 -14.46
N ALA A 50 -23.53 -20.27 -14.61
CA ALA A 50 -22.66 -20.94 -15.58
C ALA A 50 -21.94 -22.17 -15.00
N LEU A 51 -21.56 -22.16 -13.72
CA LEU A 51 -20.69 -23.19 -13.13
C LEU A 51 -21.36 -24.05 -12.05
N LYS A 52 -22.62 -23.77 -11.67
CA LYS A 52 -23.39 -24.45 -10.59
C LYS A 52 -22.60 -24.74 -9.30
N LYS A 53 -21.57 -23.92 -9.01
CA LYS A 53 -20.70 -24.09 -7.84
C LYS A 53 -21.01 -23.01 -6.80
N ARG A 54 -21.06 -23.40 -5.52
CA ARG A 54 -21.18 -22.43 -4.41
C ARG A 54 -19.90 -21.59 -4.29
N THR A 55 -20.09 -20.30 -4.06
CA THR A 55 -19.02 -19.35 -3.72
C THR A 55 -18.46 -19.66 -2.32
N MET A 56 -17.14 -19.81 -2.21
CA MET A 56 -16.45 -19.95 -0.92
C MET A 56 -16.31 -18.58 -0.26
N HIS A 57 -17.07 -18.32 0.79
CA HIS A 57 -17.05 -17.07 1.55
C HIS A 57 -15.81 -16.93 2.46
N SER A 58 -15.06 -18.02 2.66
CA SER A 58 -13.87 -18.04 3.53
C SER A 58 -12.76 -17.11 3.04
N VAL A 59 -12.62 -16.94 1.72
CA VAL A 59 -11.56 -16.13 1.09
C VAL A 59 -11.78 -14.62 1.30
N ILE A 60 -12.99 -14.20 1.67
CA ILE A 60 -13.38 -12.80 1.79
C ILE A 60 -12.81 -12.17 3.07
N ARG A 61 -12.75 -12.93 4.18
CA ARG A 61 -12.27 -12.45 5.48
C ARG A 61 -10.82 -11.92 5.46
N PRO A 62 -9.82 -12.64 4.94
CA PRO A 62 -8.46 -12.12 4.87
C PRO A 62 -8.33 -10.93 3.92
N ALA A 63 -9.16 -10.86 2.87
CA ALA A 63 -9.15 -9.72 1.95
C ALA A 63 -9.62 -8.41 2.62
N PHE A 64 -10.63 -8.48 3.50
CA PHE A 64 -11.04 -7.32 4.30
C PHE A 64 -9.94 -6.84 5.25
N ILE A 65 -9.25 -7.76 5.92
CA ILE A 65 -8.14 -7.42 6.83
C ILE A 65 -7.01 -6.73 6.03
N ALA A 66 -6.65 -7.28 4.87
CA ALA A 66 -5.65 -6.66 3.99
C ALA A 66 -6.06 -5.25 3.54
N GLY A 67 -7.34 -5.03 3.22
CA GLY A 67 -7.89 -3.71 2.86
C GLY A 67 -7.81 -2.69 4.01
N LEU A 68 -8.00 -3.12 5.25
CA LEU A 68 -7.84 -2.25 6.43
C LEU A 68 -6.38 -1.82 6.61
N PHE A 69 -5.43 -2.75 6.51
CA PHE A 69 -4.00 -2.43 6.55
C PHE A 69 -3.59 -1.49 5.41
N TRP A 70 -4.11 -1.73 4.21
CA TRP A 70 -3.85 -0.87 3.05
C TRP A 70 -4.36 0.56 3.28
N THR A 71 -5.60 0.71 3.75
CA THR A 71 -6.20 2.03 4.02
C THR A 71 -5.43 2.79 5.09
N GLY A 72 -5.00 2.10 6.16
CA GLY A 72 -4.18 2.72 7.20
C GLY A 72 -2.82 3.19 6.68
N GLY A 73 -2.19 2.41 5.79
CA GLY A 73 -0.95 2.79 5.12
C GLY A 73 -1.12 4.01 4.22
N ASP A 74 -2.15 4.02 3.38
CA ASP A 74 -2.44 5.12 2.45
C ASP A 74 -2.71 6.45 3.17
N VAL A 75 -3.45 6.43 4.29
CA VAL A 75 -3.65 7.65 5.10
C VAL A 75 -2.31 8.18 5.62
N ASN A 76 -1.46 7.30 6.16
CA ASN A 76 -0.15 7.70 6.67
C ASN A 76 0.78 8.23 5.56
N ALA A 77 0.73 7.62 4.38
CA ALA A 77 1.50 8.07 3.22
C ALA A 77 1.09 9.49 2.78
N LEU A 78 -0.21 9.79 2.74
CA LEU A 78 -0.70 11.12 2.39
C LEU A 78 -0.41 12.19 3.47
N TYR A 79 -0.45 11.82 4.75
CA TYR A 79 0.05 12.70 5.81
C TYR A 79 1.55 12.99 5.67
N GLY A 80 2.34 11.99 5.25
CA GLY A 80 3.75 12.19 4.93
C GLY A 80 3.96 13.19 3.79
N ILE A 81 3.14 13.10 2.73
CA ILE A 81 3.18 14.02 1.59
C ILE A 81 2.87 15.46 2.02
N ASP A 82 1.90 15.64 2.93
CA ASP A 82 1.51 16.97 3.47
C ASP A 82 2.62 17.59 4.33
N GLY A 83 3.38 16.77 5.06
CA GLY A 83 4.42 17.25 6.00
C GLY A 83 5.83 17.40 5.42
N MET A 84 6.23 16.55 4.48
CA MET A 84 7.63 16.42 4.02
C MET A 84 7.83 16.70 2.53
N GLY A 85 6.76 17.01 1.79
CA GLY A 85 6.80 17.18 0.34
C GLY A 85 6.61 15.86 -0.41
N TYR A 86 6.24 15.97 -1.70
CA TYR A 86 5.86 14.83 -2.52
C TYR A 86 6.97 13.80 -2.69
N ALA A 87 8.17 14.26 -3.02
CA ALA A 87 9.22 13.38 -3.49
C ALA A 87 9.86 12.63 -2.31
N ALA A 88 10.14 13.30 -1.19
CA ALA A 88 10.53 12.61 0.06
C ALA A 88 9.49 11.58 0.49
N ALA A 89 8.21 11.98 0.62
CA ALA A 89 7.18 11.10 1.13
C ALA A 89 6.89 9.92 0.19
N TYR A 90 6.93 10.14 -1.13
CA TYR A 90 6.77 9.08 -2.12
C TYR A 90 7.92 8.07 -2.06
N THR A 91 9.16 8.54 -1.93
CA THR A 91 10.31 7.64 -1.78
C THR A 91 10.21 6.83 -0.50
N LEU A 92 9.81 7.44 0.61
CA LEU A 92 9.60 6.73 1.88
C LEU A 92 8.46 5.71 1.79
N ASP A 93 7.37 6.04 1.10
CA ASP A 93 6.26 5.12 0.89
C ASP A 93 6.63 3.95 -0.04
N ALA A 94 7.41 4.18 -1.10
CA ALA A 94 7.83 3.11 -1.99
C ALA A 94 8.82 2.15 -1.32
N VAL A 95 9.71 2.69 -0.48
CA VAL A 95 10.81 1.93 0.13
C VAL A 95 10.43 1.33 1.48
N GLY A 96 9.60 2.01 2.28
CA GLY A 96 9.24 1.62 3.64
C GLY A 96 8.63 0.22 3.74
N PRO A 97 7.57 -0.11 2.96
CA PRO A 97 6.97 -1.45 2.94
C PRO A 97 7.97 -2.51 2.48
N VAL A 98 8.85 -2.19 1.52
CA VAL A 98 9.88 -3.11 1.03
C VAL A 98 10.88 -3.44 2.14
N MET A 99 11.28 -2.44 2.94
CA MET A 99 12.16 -2.63 4.09
C MET A 99 11.51 -3.50 5.18
N ILE A 100 10.24 -3.27 5.49
CA ILE A 100 9.51 -4.06 6.48
C ILE A 100 9.32 -5.50 5.99
N SER A 101 8.94 -5.67 4.71
CA SER A 101 8.83 -6.99 4.09
C SER A 101 10.17 -7.73 4.11
N SER A 102 11.26 -7.03 3.83
CA SER A 102 12.63 -7.53 3.88
C SER A 102 13.02 -8.02 5.28
N LEU A 103 12.69 -7.26 6.32
CA LEU A 103 12.91 -7.66 7.72
C LEU A 103 12.09 -8.92 8.07
N LEU A 104 10.81 -8.96 7.69
CA LEU A 104 9.93 -10.11 7.94
C LEU A 104 10.44 -11.38 7.22
N SER A 105 10.93 -11.28 5.98
CA SER A 105 11.55 -12.40 5.25
C SER A 105 12.72 -13.04 6.02
N ILE A 106 13.54 -12.23 6.68
CA ILE A 106 14.68 -12.75 7.46
C ILE A 106 14.23 -13.30 8.81
N PHE A 107 13.45 -12.53 9.58
CA PHE A 107 13.15 -12.87 10.96
C PHE A 107 12.05 -13.93 11.10
N VAL A 108 11.00 -13.85 10.29
CA VAL A 108 9.82 -14.72 10.37
C VAL A 108 9.99 -15.93 9.48
N TYR A 109 10.24 -15.71 8.18
CA TYR A 109 10.27 -16.81 7.21
C TYR A 109 11.63 -17.54 7.17
N ARG A 110 12.69 -16.91 7.71
CA ARG A 110 14.07 -17.46 7.75
C ARG A 110 14.51 -18.01 6.39
N GLU A 111 14.12 -17.31 5.32
CA GLU A 111 14.36 -17.75 3.93
C GLU A 111 15.85 -17.78 3.58
N ILE A 112 16.62 -16.82 4.13
CA ILE A 112 18.05 -16.69 3.86
C ILE A 112 18.85 -17.38 4.96
N LYS A 113 19.19 -18.65 4.75
CA LYS A 113 20.01 -19.46 5.67
C LYS A 113 21.51 -19.26 5.49
N GLU A 114 21.95 -18.85 4.30
CA GLU A 114 23.36 -18.73 3.96
C GLU A 114 23.96 -17.41 4.46
N LYS A 115 25.12 -17.48 5.14
CA LYS A 115 25.80 -16.31 5.72
C LYS A 115 26.20 -15.26 4.67
N LYS A 116 26.62 -15.70 3.48
CA LYS A 116 27.02 -14.79 2.38
C LYS A 116 25.83 -13.97 1.85
N GLN A 117 24.71 -14.63 1.59
CA GLN A 117 23.48 -13.97 1.13
C GLN A 117 22.93 -13.00 2.18
N ARG A 118 23.05 -13.33 3.47
CA ARG A 118 22.66 -12.43 4.56
C ARG A 118 23.49 -11.14 4.60
N ILE A 119 24.78 -11.21 4.31
CA ILE A 119 25.66 -10.02 4.24
C ILE A 119 25.30 -9.15 3.03
N ILE A 120 25.09 -9.75 1.86
CA ILE A 120 24.68 -9.01 0.65
C ILE A 120 23.34 -8.31 0.88
N PHE A 121 22.40 -8.98 1.53
CA PHE A 121 21.13 -8.38 1.89
C PHE A 121 21.28 -7.21 2.87
N ALA A 122 22.12 -7.36 3.90
CA ALA A 122 22.38 -6.28 4.84
C ALA A 122 23.01 -5.06 4.14
N LEU A 123 23.93 -5.28 3.20
CA LEU A 123 24.50 -4.21 2.38
C LEU A 123 23.45 -3.52 1.51
N ALA A 124 22.59 -4.29 0.84
CA ALA A 124 21.49 -3.74 0.05
C ALA A 124 20.51 -2.92 0.91
N PHE A 125 20.22 -3.39 2.11
CA PHE A 125 19.38 -2.67 3.08
C PHE A 125 20.03 -1.36 3.56
N CYS A 126 21.34 -1.36 3.83
CA CYS A 126 22.08 -0.16 4.18
C CYS A 126 22.13 0.85 3.02
N LEU A 127 22.33 0.38 1.79
CA LEU A 127 22.27 1.23 0.60
C LEU A 127 20.88 1.84 0.40
N GLN A 128 19.83 1.06 0.61
CA GLN A 128 18.45 1.51 0.53
C GLN A 128 18.15 2.59 1.57
N LEU A 129 18.62 2.42 2.81
CA LEU A 129 18.55 3.42 3.88
C LEU A 129 19.30 4.70 3.52
N ALA A 130 20.52 4.58 3.03
CA ALA A 130 21.33 5.72 2.61
C ALA A 130 20.65 6.50 1.46
N GLY A 131 20.05 5.79 0.51
CA GLY A 131 19.26 6.39 -0.58
C GLY A 131 18.06 7.18 -0.06
N CYS A 132 17.28 6.62 0.86
CA CYS A 132 16.17 7.34 1.49
C CYS A 132 16.63 8.58 2.26
N LEU A 133 17.73 8.49 3.02
CA LEU A 133 18.27 9.63 3.76
C LEU A 133 18.75 10.74 2.83
N LEU A 134 19.44 10.39 1.74
CA LEU A 134 19.89 11.36 0.74
C LEU A 134 18.71 12.08 0.08
N VAL A 135 17.65 11.36 -0.27
CA VAL A 135 16.43 11.96 -0.82
C VAL A 135 15.76 12.86 0.21
N ALA A 136 15.65 12.42 1.46
CA ALA A 136 15.02 13.20 2.53
C ALA A 136 15.81 14.48 2.90
N ILE A 137 17.13 14.52 2.70
CA ILE A 137 17.97 15.70 2.91
C ILE A 137 17.95 16.64 1.69
N GLY A 138 17.69 16.10 0.50
CA GLY A 138 17.68 16.85 -0.76
C GLY A 138 16.40 17.64 -1.03
N GLU A 139 15.35 17.42 -0.23
CA GLU A 139 14.05 18.10 -0.27
C GLU A 139 14.00 19.25 0.74
#